data_AF-A0A661IKH9-F1
#
_entry.id   AF-A0A661IKH9-F1
#
_cell.length_a   1.000
_cell.length_b   1.000
_cell.length_c   1.000
_cell.angle_alpha   90.00
_cell.angle_beta   90.00
_cell.angle_gamma   90.00
#
_symmetry.space_group_name_H-M   'P 1'
#
loop_
_entity.id
_entity.type
_entity.pdbx_description
1 polymer ?
#
loop_
_entity_poly.entity_id
_entity_poly.type
_entity_poly.pdbx_seq_one_letter_code
_entity_poly.pdbx_strand_id
1 'polypeptide(L)'
;MYQESLKNLQSIGVNIKEDFFTLELINAPLLKGINLLLQSIDKKGLKLTANGFLPTKVVKSIVDVAATESDKRYLSVQKRFYEEEHLSANMARIVAETLKFIRVQKGKLLLTKKADEFLLLNQYEQYIVLLNIMFGLNIGYFDRHQEAMCVHNSSLIMLQLLRDKEKDFRTAEVYTVLLLDIYPALDDNIDTLELLDYGEKDQLDIFANIAETRLFERLYLPLGLVDMKTAKYPEQDTFAKSTLLDFMINEMHAINKDLVLSKKLFKTFQDEIRKGKLDINLFETTMYLFAQYTHNPSPPKSKVIDILMQKHSVIGTLKLSYEALYEKIIESVVTTYEEFTQLDTVGASRESLMDEYMHMIDTLFYLANTPKPFNTVQQLHILPAFIFDILKIHHNIDQFSQDFILECSKVFDEEFAMDIGQLMLLLEKLEKDARKLKKSKPNFEQGVKEFLQTFIMIVLELRSREL
;
A
#
# COMPACT_ATOMS: atom_id res chain seq x y z
N MET A 1 1.89 7.26 -24.08
CA MET A 1 2.66 6.12 -23.54
C MET A 1 3.53 6.57 -22.38
N TYR A 2 4.66 7.25 -22.61
CA TYR A 2 5.54 7.74 -21.52
C TYR A 2 4.81 8.54 -20.44
N GLN A 3 4.11 9.63 -20.80
CA GLN A 3 3.40 10.49 -19.85
C GLN A 3 2.32 9.75 -19.03
N GLU A 4 1.67 8.77 -19.66
CA GLU A 4 0.67 7.92 -19.00
C GLU A 4 1.35 6.96 -18.01
N SER A 5 2.47 6.35 -18.40
CA SER A 5 3.27 5.49 -17.52
C SER A 5 3.83 6.26 -16.32
N LEU A 6 4.33 7.48 -16.52
CA LEU A 6 4.80 8.33 -15.43
C LEU A 6 3.69 8.65 -14.44
N LYS A 7 2.51 9.05 -14.94
CA LYS A 7 1.33 9.32 -14.10
C LYS A 7 0.89 8.07 -13.31
N ASN A 8 0.90 6.91 -13.95
CA ASN A 8 0.51 5.66 -13.29
C ASN A 8 1.50 5.29 -12.17
N LEU A 9 2.80 5.40 -12.43
CA LEU A 9 3.85 5.17 -11.43
C LEU A 9 3.72 6.12 -10.23
N GLN A 10 3.48 7.41 -10.49
CA GLN A 10 3.23 8.40 -9.42
C GLN A 10 1.98 8.03 -8.59
N SER A 11 0.93 7.50 -9.21
CA SER A 11 -0.30 7.10 -8.50
C SER A 11 -0.14 5.88 -7.58
N ILE A 12 0.95 5.11 -7.76
CA ILE A 12 1.34 4.01 -6.88
C ILE A 12 2.53 4.37 -5.98
N GLY A 13 2.92 5.64 -5.91
CA GLY A 13 3.99 6.11 -5.01
C GLY A 13 5.41 6.02 -5.57
N VAL A 14 5.57 5.59 -6.83
CA VAL A 14 6.87 5.62 -7.51
C VAL A 14 7.12 7.02 -8.06
N ASN A 15 7.89 7.79 -7.31
CA ASN A 15 8.37 9.10 -7.72
C ASN A 15 9.77 8.97 -8.32
N ILE A 16 10.05 9.76 -9.35
CA ILE A 16 11.31 9.73 -10.09
C ILE A 16 11.99 11.08 -9.84
N LYS A 17 13.19 11.05 -9.27
CA LYS A 17 13.96 12.27 -8.97
C LYS A 17 14.38 12.95 -10.27
N GLU A 18 14.52 14.28 -10.26
CA GLU A 18 14.82 15.04 -11.48
C GLU A 18 16.16 14.66 -12.12
N ASP A 19 17.15 14.30 -11.31
CA ASP A 19 18.46 13.83 -11.74
C ASP A 19 18.41 12.47 -12.46
N PHE A 20 17.36 11.67 -12.29
CA PHE A 20 17.12 10.47 -13.10
C PHE A 20 17.13 10.77 -14.60
N PHE A 21 16.53 11.89 -15.00
CA PHE A 21 16.40 12.29 -16.41
C PHE A 21 17.74 12.73 -17.02
N THR A 22 18.78 12.86 -16.20
CA THR A 22 20.14 13.21 -16.63
C THR A 22 21.06 11.99 -16.77
N LEU A 23 20.58 10.78 -16.42
CA LEU A 23 21.37 9.57 -16.53
C LEU A 23 21.70 9.24 -17.99
N GLU A 24 22.99 9.21 -18.31
CA GLU A 24 23.48 8.86 -19.64
C GLU A 24 23.22 7.39 -20.02
N LEU A 25 23.16 6.50 -19.01
CA LEU A 25 22.97 5.07 -19.23
C LEU A 25 22.12 4.43 -18.13
N ILE A 26 21.01 3.82 -18.54
CA ILE A 26 20.19 2.96 -17.69
C ILE A 26 20.55 1.49 -17.97
N ASN A 27 21.13 0.83 -16.97
CA ASN A 27 21.52 -0.57 -17.05
C ASN A 27 20.40 -1.50 -16.57
N ALA A 28 19.34 -1.65 -17.36
CA ALA A 28 18.24 -2.57 -17.08
C ALA A 28 18.28 -3.77 -18.06
N PRO A 29 18.58 -5.00 -17.58
CA PRO A 29 18.69 -6.19 -18.44
C PRO A 29 17.45 -6.43 -19.32
N LEU A 30 16.26 -6.33 -18.74
CA LEU A 30 15.01 -6.58 -19.47
C LEU A 30 14.77 -5.54 -20.58
N LEU A 31 15.09 -4.27 -20.32
CA LEU A 31 14.98 -3.23 -21.34
C LEU A 31 15.88 -3.52 -22.55
N LYS A 32 17.12 -3.98 -22.29
CA LYS A 32 18.05 -4.39 -23.35
C LYS A 32 17.49 -5.56 -24.15
N GLY A 33 16.93 -6.57 -23.47
CA GLY A 33 16.30 -7.73 -24.10
C GLY A 33 15.11 -7.36 -25.00
N ILE A 34 14.23 -6.49 -24.52
CA ILE A 34 13.09 -5.98 -25.29
C ILE A 34 13.57 -5.19 -26.51
N ASN A 35 14.52 -4.27 -26.34
CA ASN A 35 15.04 -3.48 -27.46
C ASN A 35 15.67 -4.37 -28.53
N LEU A 36 16.46 -5.37 -28.16
CA LEU A 36 17.01 -6.34 -29.11
C LEU A 36 15.93 -7.14 -29.82
N LEU A 37 14.90 -7.59 -29.09
CA LEU A 37 13.77 -8.30 -29.70
C LEU A 37 13.10 -7.42 -30.76
N LEU A 38 12.74 -6.19 -30.43
CA LEU A 38 12.08 -5.27 -31.35
C LEU A 38 12.96 -4.95 -32.57
N GLN A 39 14.25 -4.69 -32.36
CA GLN A 39 15.22 -4.44 -33.43
C GLN A 39 15.46 -5.65 -34.35
N SER A 40 15.23 -6.87 -33.86
CA SER A 40 15.34 -8.09 -34.66
C SER A 40 14.18 -8.32 -35.63
N ILE A 41 13.08 -7.57 -35.48
CA ILE A 41 11.88 -7.68 -36.31
C ILE A 41 11.95 -6.66 -37.45
N ASP A 42 12.20 -7.16 -38.66
CA ASP A 42 12.24 -6.31 -39.86
C ASP A 42 10.83 -6.03 -40.44
N LYS A 43 10.77 -5.27 -41.55
CA LYS A 43 9.52 -4.96 -42.26
C LYS A 43 8.77 -6.21 -42.78
N LYS A 44 9.46 -7.34 -42.96
CA LYS A 44 8.88 -8.62 -43.42
C LYS A 44 8.43 -9.50 -42.25
N GLY A 45 8.71 -9.09 -41.02
CA GLY A 45 8.44 -9.80 -39.78
C GLY A 45 9.48 -10.87 -39.46
N LEU A 46 9.66 -11.11 -38.16
CA LEU A 46 10.51 -12.19 -37.66
C LEU A 46 9.76 -13.53 -37.75
N LYS A 47 10.27 -14.46 -38.55
CA LYS A 47 9.69 -15.81 -38.67
C LYS A 47 9.88 -16.57 -37.36
N LEU A 48 8.79 -17.06 -36.79
CA LEU A 48 8.81 -17.94 -35.61
C LEU A 48 9.19 -19.38 -36.02
N THR A 49 9.62 -20.18 -35.04
CA THR A 49 9.77 -21.62 -35.21
C THR A 49 8.42 -22.29 -35.49
N ALA A 50 8.43 -23.58 -35.86
CA ALA A 50 7.19 -24.33 -36.08
C ALA A 50 6.27 -24.36 -34.85
N ASN A 51 6.86 -24.30 -33.65
CA ASN A 51 6.14 -24.28 -32.38
C ASN A 51 5.73 -22.87 -31.93
N GLY A 52 6.01 -21.84 -32.74
CA GLY A 52 5.68 -20.46 -32.40
C GLY A 52 6.70 -19.77 -31.50
N PHE A 53 7.89 -20.34 -31.30
CA PHE A 53 8.98 -19.74 -30.52
C PHE A 53 9.86 -18.80 -31.35
N LEU A 54 10.64 -17.96 -30.66
CA LEU A 54 11.68 -17.12 -31.20
C LEU A 54 12.79 -18.00 -31.83
N PRO A 55 13.37 -17.59 -32.96
CA PRO A 55 14.54 -18.27 -33.50
C PRO A 55 15.70 -18.26 -32.50
N THR A 56 16.43 -19.38 -32.41
CA THR A 56 17.62 -19.56 -31.55
C THR A 56 18.62 -18.40 -31.63
N LYS A 57 18.79 -17.80 -32.82
CA LYS A 57 19.68 -16.64 -33.00
C LYS A 57 19.21 -15.42 -32.20
N VAL A 58 17.90 -15.16 -32.18
CA VAL A 58 17.30 -14.04 -31.43
C VAL A 58 17.36 -14.34 -29.93
N VAL A 59 17.02 -15.57 -29.51
CA VAL A 59 17.13 -16.01 -28.11
C VAL A 59 18.55 -15.80 -27.60
N LYS A 60 19.56 -16.27 -28.34
CA LYS A 60 20.96 -16.08 -28.00
C LYS A 60 21.31 -14.60 -27.84
N SER A 61 20.93 -13.75 -28.80
CA SER A 61 21.20 -12.31 -28.72
C SER A 61 20.59 -11.65 -27.49
N ILE A 62 19.38 -12.05 -27.08
CA ILE A 62 18.75 -11.55 -25.85
C ILE A 62 19.50 -12.05 -24.61
N VAL A 63 19.79 -13.34 -24.53
CA VAL A 63 20.51 -13.93 -23.40
C VAL A 63 21.91 -13.31 -23.25
N ASP A 64 22.62 -13.04 -24.34
CA ASP A 64 23.96 -12.44 -24.31
C ASP A 64 23.99 -11.06 -23.61
N VAL A 65 22.88 -10.31 -23.57
CA VAL A 65 22.80 -8.98 -22.92
C VAL A 65 21.93 -8.90 -21.67
N ALA A 66 21.08 -9.91 -21.46
CA ALA A 66 20.05 -9.90 -20.43
C ALA A 66 19.95 -11.21 -19.64
N ALA A 67 20.98 -12.08 -19.71
CA ALA A 67 21.00 -13.35 -19.00
C ALA A 67 20.71 -13.18 -17.51
N THR A 68 19.70 -13.90 -17.04
CA THR A 68 19.44 -14.13 -15.62
C THR A 68 20.39 -15.21 -15.07
N GLU A 69 20.44 -15.41 -13.75
CA GLU A 69 21.21 -16.54 -13.20
C GLU A 69 20.65 -17.88 -13.61
N SER A 70 19.33 -18.01 -13.74
CA SER A 70 18.73 -19.24 -14.24
C SER A 70 19.19 -19.54 -15.68
N ASP A 71 19.31 -18.52 -16.53
CA ASP A 71 19.90 -18.66 -17.87
C ASP A 71 21.36 -19.14 -17.82
N LYS A 72 22.18 -18.54 -16.96
CA LYS A 72 23.59 -18.91 -16.81
C LYS A 72 23.75 -20.33 -16.28
N ARG A 73 22.96 -20.71 -15.26
CA ARG A 73 22.93 -22.07 -14.70
C ARG A 73 22.50 -23.07 -15.78
N TYR A 74 21.46 -22.78 -16.54
CA TYR A 74 21.04 -23.62 -17.67
C TYR A 74 22.17 -23.78 -18.70
N LEU A 75 22.79 -22.68 -19.15
CA LEU A 75 23.88 -22.71 -20.14
C LEU A 75 25.14 -23.46 -19.66
N SER A 76 25.36 -23.53 -18.35
CA SER A 76 26.47 -24.30 -17.77
C SER A 76 26.30 -25.82 -17.99
N VAL A 77 25.05 -26.28 -18.10
CA VAL A 77 24.70 -27.70 -18.29
C VAL A 77 24.33 -27.98 -19.76
N GLN A 78 23.50 -27.12 -20.34
CA GLN A 78 22.90 -27.27 -21.67
C GLN A 78 23.32 -26.09 -22.55
N LYS A 79 24.20 -26.33 -23.53
CA LYS A 79 24.68 -25.30 -24.47
C LYS A 79 23.70 -25.02 -25.61
N ARG A 80 22.41 -24.85 -25.29
CA ARG A 80 21.32 -24.66 -26.25
C ARG A 80 20.52 -23.41 -25.90
N PHE A 81 19.96 -22.76 -26.91
CA PHE A 81 19.18 -21.52 -26.77
C PHE A 81 17.73 -21.74 -27.22
N TYR A 82 16.91 -22.30 -26.33
CA TYR A 82 15.47 -22.45 -26.50
C TYR A 82 14.74 -21.36 -25.71
N GLU A 83 13.71 -20.75 -26.29
CA GLU A 83 13.03 -19.60 -25.65
C GLU A 83 12.37 -19.99 -24.34
N GLU A 84 11.76 -21.18 -24.31
CA GLU A 84 11.06 -21.76 -23.17
C GLU A 84 11.97 -22.14 -22.00
N GLU A 85 13.29 -22.26 -22.26
CA GLU A 85 14.31 -22.57 -21.27
C GLU A 85 15.08 -21.33 -20.80
N HIS A 86 14.83 -20.17 -21.44
CA HIS A 86 15.53 -18.93 -21.14
C HIS A 86 14.60 -17.83 -20.63
N LEU A 87 14.66 -17.56 -19.32
CA LEU A 87 13.80 -16.61 -18.66
C LEU A 87 13.93 -15.21 -19.26
N SER A 88 15.15 -14.76 -19.58
CA SER A 88 15.36 -13.44 -20.18
C SER A 88 14.64 -13.27 -21.52
N ALA A 89 14.68 -14.29 -22.38
CA ALA A 89 14.04 -14.26 -23.69
C ALA A 89 12.51 -14.36 -23.57
N ASN A 90 12.04 -15.22 -22.66
CA ASN A 90 10.63 -15.39 -22.37
C ASN A 90 10.01 -14.09 -21.81
N MET A 91 10.64 -13.48 -20.79
CA MET A 91 10.21 -12.20 -20.23
C MET A 91 10.20 -11.09 -21.28
N ALA A 92 11.26 -10.96 -22.09
CA ALA A 92 11.32 -9.93 -23.12
C ALA A 92 10.16 -10.05 -24.12
N ARG A 93 9.82 -11.28 -24.55
CA ARG A 93 8.68 -11.50 -25.45
C ARG A 93 7.35 -11.21 -24.77
N ILE A 94 7.12 -11.73 -23.58
CA ILE A 94 5.84 -11.56 -22.86
C ILE A 94 5.56 -10.10 -22.57
N VAL A 95 6.58 -9.35 -22.13
CA VAL A 95 6.44 -7.91 -21.89
C VAL A 95 6.16 -7.16 -23.19
N ALA A 96 6.85 -7.50 -24.29
CA ALA A 96 6.59 -6.90 -25.60
C ALA A 96 5.17 -7.23 -26.12
N GLU A 97 4.65 -8.44 -25.90
CA GLU A 97 3.28 -8.82 -26.23
C GLU A 97 2.26 -8.07 -25.37
N THR A 98 2.52 -7.95 -24.06
CA THR A 98 1.66 -7.25 -23.09
C THR A 98 1.55 -5.76 -23.40
N LEU A 99 2.66 -5.13 -23.78
CA LEU A 99 2.71 -3.74 -24.25
C LEU A 99 2.08 -3.56 -25.65
N LYS A 100 1.69 -4.65 -26.31
CA LYS A 100 1.18 -4.70 -27.68
C LYS A 100 2.18 -4.15 -28.69
N PHE A 101 3.48 -4.30 -28.43
CA PHE A 101 4.56 -3.92 -29.35
C PHE A 101 4.68 -4.91 -30.51
N ILE A 102 4.42 -6.18 -30.22
CA ILE A 102 4.47 -7.24 -31.21
C ILE A 102 3.12 -7.93 -31.34
N ARG A 103 2.85 -8.48 -32.52
CA ARG A 103 1.70 -9.35 -32.79
C ARG A 103 2.12 -10.51 -33.67
N VAL A 104 1.50 -11.67 -33.47
CA VAL A 104 1.70 -12.85 -34.31
C VAL A 104 0.75 -12.81 -35.51
N GLN A 105 1.28 -12.92 -36.72
CA GLN A 105 0.50 -13.07 -37.95
C GLN A 105 1.15 -14.08 -38.87
N LYS A 106 0.42 -15.16 -39.21
CA LYS A 106 0.88 -16.23 -40.12
C LYS A 106 2.28 -16.79 -39.76
N GLY A 107 2.51 -17.08 -38.47
CA GLY A 107 3.78 -17.63 -37.97
C GLY A 107 4.94 -16.63 -37.97
N LYS A 108 4.65 -15.33 -38.00
CA LYS A 108 5.66 -14.27 -37.88
C LYS A 108 5.27 -13.27 -36.80
N LEU A 109 6.28 -12.72 -36.12
CA LEU A 109 6.12 -11.52 -35.31
C LEU A 109 6.23 -10.28 -36.19
N LEU A 110 5.31 -9.35 -35.99
CA LEU A 110 5.29 -8.05 -36.63
C LEU A 110 5.28 -6.96 -35.57
N LEU A 111 6.04 -5.89 -35.81
CA LEU A 111 5.94 -4.66 -35.02
C LEU A 111 4.57 -4.01 -35.23
N THR A 112 4.03 -3.44 -34.16
CA THR A 112 2.87 -2.56 -34.20
C THR A 112 3.32 -1.11 -34.20
N LYS A 113 2.39 -0.19 -34.49
CA LYS A 113 2.65 1.25 -34.37
C LYS A 113 3.13 1.65 -32.96
N LYS A 114 2.70 0.95 -31.91
CA LYS A 114 3.16 1.21 -30.54
C LYS A 114 4.64 0.87 -30.35
N ALA A 115 5.14 -0.17 -31.02
CA ALA A 115 6.58 -0.46 -31.00
C ALA A 115 7.38 0.64 -31.69
N ASP A 116 6.90 1.13 -32.84
CA ASP A 116 7.55 2.25 -33.53
C ASP A 116 7.59 3.50 -32.64
N GLU A 117 6.48 3.83 -31.98
CA GLU A 117 6.41 4.94 -31.01
C GLU A 117 7.38 4.73 -29.82
N PHE A 118 7.49 3.51 -29.30
CA PHE A 118 8.41 3.18 -28.21
C PHE A 118 9.88 3.28 -28.62
N LEU A 119 10.24 2.82 -29.82
CA LEU A 119 11.61 2.90 -30.34
C LEU A 119 12.09 4.32 -30.63
N LEU A 120 11.17 5.30 -30.73
CA LEU A 120 11.48 6.73 -30.85
C LEU A 120 11.74 7.41 -29.51
N LEU A 121 11.35 6.79 -28.39
CA LEU A 121 11.61 7.30 -27.06
C LEU A 121 13.10 7.19 -26.71
N ASN A 122 13.59 8.11 -25.88
CA ASN A 122 14.91 7.98 -25.30
C ASN A 122 14.94 6.89 -24.21
N GLN A 123 16.14 6.57 -23.69
CA GLN A 123 16.30 5.42 -22.81
C GLN A 123 15.53 5.53 -21.49
N TYR A 124 15.48 6.72 -20.87
CA TYR A 124 14.76 6.90 -19.60
C TYR A 124 13.25 6.84 -19.80
N GLU A 125 12.73 7.36 -20.90
CA GLU A 125 11.31 7.24 -21.26
C GLU A 125 10.93 5.77 -21.49
N GLN A 126 11.76 5.02 -22.21
CA GLN A 126 11.56 3.58 -22.41
C GLN A 126 11.58 2.82 -21.08
N TYR A 127 12.51 3.17 -20.19
CA TYR A 127 12.59 2.56 -18.87
C TYR A 127 11.35 2.84 -18.02
N ILE A 128 10.82 4.06 -18.06
CA ILE A 128 9.60 4.43 -17.33
C ILE A 128 8.38 3.65 -17.84
N VAL A 129 8.28 3.43 -19.15
CA VAL A 129 7.25 2.55 -19.73
C VAL A 129 7.41 1.10 -19.26
N LEU A 130 8.66 0.59 -19.22
CA LEU A 130 8.97 -0.75 -18.72
C LEU A 130 8.62 -0.91 -17.24
N LEU A 131 9.02 0.05 -16.41
CA LEU A 131 8.79 0.03 -14.97
C LEU A 131 7.29 -0.03 -14.66
N ASN A 132 6.49 0.82 -15.33
CA ASN A 132 5.05 0.85 -15.19
C ASN A 132 4.39 -0.50 -15.54
N ILE A 133 4.82 -1.16 -16.61
CA ILE A 133 4.21 -2.45 -16.98
C ILE A 133 4.64 -3.57 -16.04
N MET A 134 5.89 -3.57 -15.59
CA MET A 134 6.42 -4.63 -14.73
C MET A 134 5.75 -4.65 -13.36
N PHE A 135 5.45 -3.49 -12.78
CA PHE A 135 4.67 -3.45 -11.54
C PHE A 135 3.24 -3.96 -11.75
N GLY A 136 2.62 -3.77 -12.91
CA GLY A 136 1.27 -4.28 -13.19
C GLY A 136 1.21 -5.73 -13.67
N LEU A 137 2.34 -6.41 -13.83
CA LEU A 137 2.41 -7.76 -14.41
C LEU A 137 2.26 -8.84 -13.34
N ASN A 138 1.60 -9.95 -13.68
CA ASN A 138 1.61 -11.14 -12.85
C ASN A 138 3.00 -11.81 -12.93
N ILE A 139 3.81 -11.62 -11.90
CA ILE A 139 5.17 -12.16 -11.79
C ILE A 139 5.15 -13.66 -11.51
N GLY A 140 4.09 -14.16 -10.87
CA GLY A 140 3.85 -15.61 -10.70
C GLY A 140 3.77 -16.38 -12.04
N TYR A 141 3.49 -15.70 -13.15
CA TYR A 141 3.56 -16.35 -14.46
C TYR A 141 4.94 -16.97 -14.74
N PHE A 142 6.02 -16.34 -14.28
CA PHE A 142 7.39 -16.74 -14.58
C PHE A 142 7.94 -17.88 -13.68
N ASP A 143 7.31 -18.22 -12.55
CA ASP A 143 7.50 -19.51 -11.86
C ASP A 143 6.40 -20.53 -12.18
N ARG A 144 5.43 -20.21 -13.05
CA ARG A 144 4.26 -21.06 -13.32
C ARG A 144 3.35 -21.22 -12.09
N HIS A 145 3.28 -20.22 -11.23
CA HIS A 145 2.37 -20.20 -10.08
C HIS A 145 1.35 -19.06 -10.24
N GLN A 146 0.32 -19.07 -9.39
CA GLN A 146 -0.64 -17.96 -9.33
C GLN A 146 0.01 -16.71 -8.72
N GLU A 147 -0.53 -15.54 -9.08
CA GLU A 147 -0.10 -14.29 -8.45
C GLU A 147 -0.51 -14.28 -6.99
N ALA A 148 0.41 -13.87 -6.14
CA ALA A 148 0.17 -13.72 -4.72
C ALA A 148 -0.03 -12.23 -4.45
N MET A 149 -1.19 -11.84 -3.89
CA MET A 149 -1.45 -10.42 -3.62
C MET A 149 -0.37 -9.76 -2.76
N CYS A 150 0.24 -10.54 -1.84
CA CYS A 150 1.33 -10.07 -1.00
C CYS A 150 2.56 -9.63 -1.83
N VAL A 151 2.85 -10.24 -2.99
CA VAL A 151 4.03 -9.90 -3.82
C VAL A 151 3.89 -8.48 -4.36
N HIS A 152 2.74 -8.15 -4.96
CA HIS A 152 2.52 -6.80 -5.49
C HIS A 152 2.52 -5.75 -4.37
N ASN A 153 1.80 -6.03 -3.27
CA ASN A 153 1.67 -5.11 -2.14
C ASN A 153 2.99 -4.86 -1.41
N SER A 154 3.81 -5.90 -1.24
CA SER A 154 5.12 -5.78 -0.58
C SER A 154 6.22 -5.26 -1.49
N SER A 155 6.04 -5.32 -2.82
CA SER A 155 7.13 -5.01 -3.76
C SER A 155 7.69 -3.59 -3.60
N LEU A 156 6.81 -2.58 -3.55
CA LEU A 156 7.22 -1.19 -3.42
C LEU A 156 7.80 -0.90 -2.03
N ILE A 157 7.24 -1.51 -0.98
CA ILE A 157 7.71 -1.38 0.39
C ILE A 157 9.12 -1.98 0.53
N MET A 158 9.34 -3.16 -0.05
CA MET A 158 10.63 -3.82 -0.08
C MET A 158 11.68 -2.99 -0.85
N LEU A 159 11.30 -2.40 -1.99
CA LEU A 159 12.19 -1.48 -2.73
C LEU A 159 12.54 -0.24 -1.92
N GLN A 160 11.56 0.31 -1.19
CA GLN A 160 11.79 1.44 -0.31
C GLN A 160 12.75 1.10 0.83
N LEU A 161 12.55 -0.05 1.49
CA LEU A 161 13.46 -0.59 2.49
C LEU A 161 14.87 -0.74 1.92
N LEU A 162 15.00 -1.33 0.73
CA LEU A 162 16.28 -1.51 0.04
C LEU A 162 16.98 -0.16 -0.22
N ARG A 163 16.23 0.84 -0.69
CA ARG A 163 16.74 2.18 -0.98
C ARG A 163 17.25 2.88 0.28
N ASP A 164 16.51 2.81 1.38
CA ASP A 164 16.79 3.56 2.61
C ASP A 164 17.95 2.96 3.42
N LYS A 165 18.27 1.69 3.19
CA LYS A 165 19.45 1.05 3.80
C LYS A 165 20.72 1.42 3.04
N GLU A 166 21.84 1.43 3.77
CA GLU A 166 23.16 1.47 3.14
C GLU A 166 23.33 0.29 2.18
N LYS A 167 24.06 0.53 1.09
CA LYS A 167 24.34 -0.50 0.09
C LYS A 167 25.18 -1.60 0.72
N ASP A 168 24.55 -2.74 0.97
CA ASP A 168 25.17 -3.92 1.53
C ASP A 168 24.46 -5.17 1.00
N PHE A 169 25.23 -6.23 0.78
CA PHE A 169 24.73 -7.46 0.18
C PHE A 169 24.17 -8.38 1.26
N ARG A 170 22.86 -8.64 1.20
CA ARG A 170 22.15 -9.48 2.18
C ARG A 170 21.26 -10.49 1.47
N THR A 171 20.95 -11.59 2.14
CA THR A 171 20.00 -12.58 1.60
C THR A 171 18.59 -12.00 1.56
N ALA A 172 17.72 -12.56 0.72
CA ALA A 172 16.31 -12.17 0.70
C ALA A 172 15.65 -12.33 2.07
N GLU A 173 16.01 -13.38 2.81
CA GLU A 173 15.55 -13.65 4.17
C GLU A 173 15.77 -12.45 5.12
N VAL A 174 16.95 -11.84 5.11
CA VAL A 174 17.22 -10.67 5.97
C VAL A 174 16.31 -9.50 5.63
N TYR A 175 16.06 -9.25 4.35
CA TYR A 175 15.14 -8.20 3.93
C TYR A 175 13.68 -8.53 4.26
N THR A 176 13.31 -9.80 4.18
CA THR A 176 12.00 -10.30 4.58
C THR A 176 11.75 -10.13 6.07
N VAL A 177 12.71 -10.50 6.93
CA VAL A 177 12.62 -10.26 8.38
C VAL A 177 12.45 -8.78 8.67
N LEU A 178 13.27 -7.92 8.06
CA LEU A 178 13.13 -6.47 8.22
C LEU A 178 11.77 -5.94 7.77
N LEU A 179 11.20 -6.51 6.71
CA LEU A 179 9.88 -6.13 6.22
C LEU A 179 8.79 -6.55 7.21
N LEU A 180 8.86 -7.77 7.75
CA LEU A 180 7.90 -8.27 8.74
C LEU A 180 8.03 -7.56 10.09
N ASP A 181 9.24 -7.16 10.49
CA ASP A 181 9.46 -6.35 11.69
C ASP A 181 8.77 -4.98 11.59
N ILE A 182 8.78 -4.37 10.40
CA ILE A 182 8.12 -3.07 10.16
C ILE A 182 6.62 -3.25 9.94
N TYR A 183 6.19 -4.35 9.32
CA TYR A 183 4.80 -4.64 9.00
C TYR A 183 4.38 -6.04 9.46
N PRO A 184 4.20 -6.27 10.78
CA PRO A 184 3.87 -7.59 11.31
C PRO A 184 2.57 -8.17 10.74
N ALA A 185 1.59 -7.32 10.40
CA ALA A 185 0.32 -7.74 9.79
C ALA A 185 0.46 -8.37 8.39
N LEU A 186 1.64 -8.29 7.74
CA LEU A 186 1.90 -9.07 6.53
C LEU A 186 1.94 -10.57 6.82
N ASP A 187 2.34 -10.96 8.04
CA ASP A 187 2.46 -12.35 8.46
C ASP A 187 1.11 -13.09 8.41
N ASP A 188 0.06 -12.46 8.95
CA ASP A 188 -1.32 -12.96 8.93
C ASP A 188 -1.88 -13.21 7.52
N ASN A 189 -1.32 -12.55 6.50
CA ASN A 189 -1.76 -12.67 5.11
C ASN A 189 -0.98 -13.73 4.31
N ILE A 190 0.16 -14.20 4.84
CA ILE A 190 0.98 -15.27 4.22
C ILE A 190 0.23 -16.61 4.29
N ASP A 191 -0.61 -16.82 5.32
CA ASP A 191 -1.41 -18.04 5.55
C ASP A 191 -2.37 -18.42 4.42
N THR A 192 -2.76 -17.46 3.58
CA THR A 192 -3.71 -17.68 2.49
C THR A 192 -3.05 -18.10 1.19
N LEU A 193 -1.72 -18.14 1.15
CA LEU A 193 -0.97 -18.56 -0.01
C LEU A 193 -1.04 -20.09 -0.10
N GLU A 194 -1.95 -20.60 -0.94
CA GLU A 194 -1.96 -22.00 -1.41
C GLU A 194 -0.70 -22.28 -2.25
N LEU A 195 0.48 -22.18 -1.63
CA LEU A 195 1.74 -22.48 -2.25
C LEU A 195 2.08 -23.94 -1.96
N LEU A 196 2.13 -24.69 -3.05
CA LEU A 196 2.57 -26.08 -3.12
C LEU A 196 3.79 -26.33 -2.23
N ASP A 197 3.68 -27.37 -1.41
CA ASP A 197 4.73 -28.24 -0.84
C ASP A 197 6.19 -27.78 -1.08
N TYR A 198 6.59 -26.65 -0.49
CA TYR A 198 8.00 -26.22 -0.40
C TYR A 198 8.79 -27.06 0.65
N GLY A 199 8.26 -28.24 1.01
CA GLY A 199 8.57 -28.97 2.24
C GLY A 199 7.96 -28.27 3.45
N GLU A 200 7.75 -29.00 4.55
CA GLU A 200 7.37 -28.45 5.86
C GLU A 200 8.38 -27.37 6.31
N LYS A 201 8.19 -26.13 5.87
CA LYS A 201 9.03 -24.98 6.17
C LYS A 201 8.22 -23.93 6.92
N ASP A 202 8.93 -23.16 7.72
CA ASP A 202 8.41 -22.00 8.45
C ASP A 202 7.77 -20.99 7.45
N GLN A 203 6.74 -20.25 7.87
CA GLN A 203 6.09 -19.20 7.05
C GLN A 203 7.11 -18.15 6.59
N LEU A 204 8.07 -17.83 7.46
CA LEU A 204 9.18 -16.94 7.14
C LEU A 204 9.99 -17.45 5.95
N ASP A 205 10.33 -18.75 5.94
CA ASP A 205 11.07 -19.37 4.85
C ASP A 205 10.27 -19.30 3.54
N ILE A 206 8.96 -19.57 3.60
CA ILE A 206 8.08 -19.48 2.43
C ILE A 206 8.13 -18.06 1.85
N PHE A 207 7.95 -17.04 2.69
CA PHE A 207 7.94 -15.66 2.23
C PHE A 207 9.32 -15.16 1.79
N ALA A 208 10.40 -15.59 2.44
CA ALA A 208 11.77 -15.34 1.99
C ALA A 208 12.03 -15.92 0.60
N ASN A 209 11.60 -17.16 0.33
CA ASN A 209 11.71 -17.78 -0.99
C ASN A 209 10.87 -17.05 -2.05
N ILE A 210 9.66 -16.59 -1.70
CA ILE A 210 8.84 -15.76 -2.59
C ILE A 210 9.54 -14.44 -2.89
N ALA A 211 10.07 -13.76 -1.88
CA ALA A 211 10.78 -12.50 -2.04
C ALA A 211 11.99 -12.69 -2.94
N GLU A 212 12.85 -13.68 -2.67
CA GLU A 212 13.99 -14.02 -3.51
C GLU A 212 13.57 -14.24 -4.96
N THR A 213 12.65 -15.18 -5.18
CA THR A 213 12.36 -15.66 -6.53
C THR A 213 11.52 -14.65 -7.32
N ARG A 214 10.48 -14.05 -6.73
CA ARG A 214 9.56 -13.16 -7.45
C ARG A 214 9.97 -11.69 -7.39
N LEU A 215 10.37 -11.20 -6.21
CA LEU A 215 10.74 -9.80 -6.06
C LEU A 215 12.16 -9.55 -6.56
N PHE A 216 13.15 -10.24 -6.02
CA PHE A 216 14.55 -9.97 -6.39
C PHE A 216 14.87 -10.49 -7.80
N GLU A 217 14.70 -11.79 -8.07
CA GLU A 217 15.14 -12.41 -9.32
C GLU A 217 14.31 -12.03 -10.55
N ARG A 218 13.00 -11.84 -10.38
CA ARG A 218 12.06 -11.66 -11.51
C ARG A 218 11.51 -10.26 -11.67
N LEU A 219 11.55 -9.43 -10.63
CA LEU A 219 11.08 -8.05 -10.72
C LEU A 219 12.27 -7.08 -10.69
N TYR A 220 13.06 -7.08 -9.62
CA TYR A 220 14.06 -6.04 -9.38
C TYR A 220 15.32 -6.21 -10.23
N LEU A 221 15.86 -7.43 -10.31
CA LEU A 221 17.06 -7.70 -11.11
C LEU A 221 16.84 -7.41 -12.61
N PRO A 222 15.74 -7.86 -13.25
CA PRO A 222 15.47 -7.56 -14.65
C PRO A 222 15.28 -6.05 -14.90
N LEU A 223 14.79 -5.31 -13.90
CA LEU A 223 14.66 -3.86 -13.92
C LEU A 223 15.96 -3.11 -13.56
N GLY A 224 17.02 -3.80 -13.13
CA GLY A 224 18.27 -3.18 -12.69
C GLY A 224 18.16 -2.37 -11.39
N LEU A 225 17.15 -2.66 -10.55
CA LEU A 225 16.92 -1.98 -9.26
C LEU A 225 17.81 -2.51 -8.14
N VAL A 226 18.30 -3.74 -8.27
CA VAL A 226 19.19 -4.38 -7.33
C VAL A 226 20.38 -5.00 -8.06
N ASP A 227 21.51 -5.08 -7.36
CA ASP A 227 22.66 -5.89 -7.74
C ASP A 227 22.58 -7.22 -7.00
N MET A 228 23.13 -8.28 -7.58
CA MET A 228 23.18 -9.60 -6.95
C MET A 228 24.60 -10.19 -7.02
N LYS A 229 25.00 -10.85 -5.94
CA LYS A 229 26.18 -11.70 -5.88
C LYS A 229 25.73 -13.15 -5.76
N THR A 230 26.03 -13.91 -6.80
CA THR A 230 25.77 -15.35 -6.81
C THR A 230 26.71 -16.05 -5.85
N ALA A 231 26.16 -16.84 -4.95
CA ALA A 231 26.97 -17.56 -3.99
C ALA A 231 27.36 -18.95 -4.52
N LYS A 232 28.42 -19.54 -3.97
CA LYS A 232 28.78 -20.92 -4.30
C LYS A 232 27.97 -21.83 -3.39
N TYR A 233 27.29 -22.81 -3.97
CA TYR A 233 26.57 -23.82 -3.21
C TYR A 233 27.43 -24.36 -2.04
N PRO A 234 26.91 -24.38 -0.80
CA PRO A 234 25.50 -24.25 -0.40
C PRO A 234 25.03 -22.84 -0.02
N GLU A 235 25.83 -21.80 -0.23
CA GLU A 235 25.50 -20.44 0.15
C GLU A 235 24.31 -19.89 -0.66
N GLN A 236 23.52 -19.00 -0.06
CA GLN A 236 22.38 -18.31 -0.69
C GLN A 236 22.83 -17.08 -1.48
N ASP A 237 22.10 -16.75 -2.53
CA ASP A 237 22.35 -15.54 -3.31
C ASP A 237 22.06 -14.29 -2.46
N THR A 238 22.85 -13.24 -2.66
CA THR A 238 22.73 -11.99 -1.89
C THR A 238 22.46 -10.81 -2.82
N PHE A 239 21.68 -9.86 -2.32
CA PHE A 239 21.17 -8.71 -3.06
C PHE A 239 21.52 -7.41 -2.35
N ALA A 240 21.72 -6.34 -3.13
CA ALA A 240 21.94 -4.99 -2.62
C ALA A 240 21.24 -3.98 -3.54
N LYS A 241 20.89 -2.79 -3.05
CA LYS A 241 20.38 -1.73 -3.92
C LYS A 241 21.38 -1.38 -5.03
N SER A 242 20.87 -1.17 -6.24
CA SER A 242 21.66 -0.59 -7.33
C SER A 242 21.69 0.93 -7.19
N THR A 243 22.60 1.58 -7.92
CA THR A 243 22.60 3.06 -8.01
C THR A 243 21.34 3.59 -8.67
N LEU A 244 20.68 2.79 -9.52
CA LEU A 244 19.47 3.19 -10.22
C LEU A 244 18.30 3.40 -9.24
N LEU A 245 18.23 2.58 -8.19
CA LEU A 245 17.19 2.67 -7.16
C LEU A 245 17.26 3.98 -6.36
N ASP A 246 18.44 4.58 -6.18
CA ASP A 246 18.58 5.85 -5.45
C ASP A 246 17.86 7.02 -6.14
N PHE A 247 17.58 6.91 -7.44
CA PHE A 247 16.85 7.90 -8.25
C PHE A 247 15.33 7.70 -8.24
N MET A 248 14.85 6.66 -7.56
CA MET A 248 13.44 6.25 -7.55
C MET A 248 12.88 6.19 -6.13
N ILE A 249 11.57 6.37 -6.04
CA ILE A 249 10.75 6.35 -4.82
C ILE A 249 11.06 7.59 -3.95
N ASN A 250 10.03 8.20 -3.33
CA ASN A 250 10.22 9.36 -2.44
C ASN A 250 10.74 8.94 -1.04
N GLU A 251 11.51 9.81 -0.39
CA GLU A 251 11.80 9.69 1.05
C GLU A 251 10.49 9.69 1.85
N MET A 252 10.43 8.92 2.96
CA MET A 252 9.23 8.83 3.82
C MET A 252 8.72 10.18 4.36
N HIS A 253 9.53 11.24 4.33
CA HIS A 253 9.29 12.46 5.10
C HIS A 253 8.76 13.67 4.31
N ALA A 254 8.48 13.57 3.01
CA ALA A 254 8.12 14.71 2.17
C ALA A 254 6.60 15.02 2.12
N ILE A 255 5.98 15.28 3.28
CA ILE A 255 4.59 15.77 3.38
C ILE A 255 4.56 17.30 3.59
N ASN A 256 3.69 17.99 2.84
CA ASN A 256 3.58 19.46 2.78
C ASN A 256 2.71 20.02 3.94
N LYS A 257 3.29 20.91 4.76
CA LYS A 257 2.76 21.40 6.04
C LYS A 257 1.77 22.58 5.96
N ASP A 258 1.48 23.13 4.79
CA ASP A 258 0.68 24.37 4.64
C ASP A 258 -0.85 24.15 4.60
N LEU A 259 -1.33 22.91 4.70
CA LEU A 259 -2.75 22.54 4.60
C LEU A 259 -3.33 22.14 5.96
N VAL A 260 -3.47 23.12 6.86
CA VAL A 260 -4.10 22.95 8.18
C VAL A 260 -5.60 23.30 8.13
N LEU A 261 -6.42 22.55 8.87
CA LEU A 261 -7.84 22.83 9.11
C LEU A 261 -8.09 24.26 9.60
N SER A 262 -8.61 25.13 8.73
CA SER A 262 -9.10 26.44 9.18
C SER A 262 -10.25 26.28 10.19
N LYS A 263 -10.29 27.10 11.26
CA LYS A 263 -11.37 27.17 12.29
C LYS A 263 -12.80 27.14 11.72
N LYS A 264 -12.97 27.59 10.47
CA LYS A 264 -14.25 27.61 9.75
C LYS A 264 -14.71 26.20 9.32
N LEU A 265 -13.78 25.33 8.90
CA LEU A 265 -14.08 23.95 8.52
C LEU A 265 -14.46 23.11 9.75
N PHE A 266 -13.72 23.30 10.84
CA PHE A 266 -13.98 22.65 12.14
C PHE A 266 -15.38 22.96 12.69
N LYS A 267 -15.79 24.23 12.65
CA LYS A 267 -17.12 24.66 13.08
C LYS A 267 -18.25 24.08 12.22
N THR A 268 -18.02 23.96 10.91
CA THR A 268 -19.00 23.36 9.98
C THR A 268 -19.20 21.87 10.26
N PHE A 269 -18.13 21.16 10.62
CA PHE A 269 -18.17 19.73 10.98
C PHE A 269 -18.92 19.50 12.30
N GLN A 270 -18.64 20.29 13.34
CA GLN A 270 -19.38 20.25 14.61
C GLN A 270 -20.87 20.57 14.43
N ASP A 271 -21.21 21.54 13.59
CA ASP A 271 -22.60 21.95 13.33
C ASP A 271 -23.42 20.85 12.60
N GLU A 272 -22.81 20.03 11.75
CA GLU A 272 -23.50 18.93 11.07
C GLU A 272 -23.65 17.68 11.95
N ILE A 273 -22.70 17.43 12.88
CA ILE A 273 -22.82 16.40 13.92
C ILE A 273 -23.98 16.74 14.87
N ARG A 274 -24.02 17.98 15.38
CA ARG A 274 -25.09 18.46 16.29
C ARG A 274 -26.49 18.41 15.68
N LYS A 275 -26.62 18.44 14.35
CA LYS A 275 -27.91 18.31 13.64
C LYS A 275 -28.38 16.85 13.45
N GLY A 276 -27.66 15.85 13.98
CA GLY A 276 -28.02 14.43 13.88
C GLY A 276 -27.85 13.82 12.48
N LYS A 277 -27.18 14.51 11.56
CA LYS A 277 -27.06 14.14 10.14
C LYS A 277 -25.73 13.44 9.80
N LEU A 278 -25.10 12.75 10.74
CA LEU A 278 -23.94 11.93 10.39
C LEU A 278 -24.42 10.73 9.56
N ASP A 279 -24.11 10.74 8.28
CA ASP A 279 -24.31 9.59 7.42
C ASP A 279 -23.36 8.47 7.89
N ILE A 280 -23.88 7.27 8.14
CA ILE A 280 -23.07 6.12 8.58
C ILE A 280 -21.98 5.80 7.54
N ASN A 281 -22.27 6.04 6.26
CA ASN A 281 -21.29 5.90 5.20
C ASN A 281 -20.21 6.97 5.31
N LEU A 282 -20.54 8.19 5.76
CA LEU A 282 -19.59 9.27 5.97
C LEU A 282 -18.69 9.02 7.19
N PHE A 283 -19.24 8.43 8.25
CA PHE A 283 -18.47 7.98 9.41
C PHE A 283 -17.55 6.80 9.07
N GLU A 284 -18.08 5.76 8.43
CA GLU A 284 -17.30 4.62 7.95
C GLU A 284 -16.22 5.08 6.97
N THR A 285 -16.55 6.04 6.09
CA THR A 285 -15.60 6.72 5.22
C THR A 285 -14.54 7.44 6.03
N THR A 286 -14.89 8.21 7.05
CA THR A 286 -13.93 8.93 7.88
C THR A 286 -13.00 7.98 8.65
N MET A 287 -13.53 6.88 9.19
CA MET A 287 -12.72 5.85 9.87
C MET A 287 -11.85 5.08 8.89
N TYR A 288 -12.36 4.77 7.70
CA TYR A 288 -11.57 4.20 6.61
C TYR A 288 -10.44 5.15 6.18
N LEU A 289 -10.73 6.46 6.09
CA LEU A 289 -9.73 7.48 5.80
C LEU A 289 -8.66 7.52 6.90
N PHE A 290 -9.05 7.54 8.17
CA PHE A 290 -8.11 7.50 9.29
C PHE A 290 -7.27 6.23 9.26
N ALA A 291 -7.87 5.04 9.11
CA ALA A 291 -7.16 3.77 8.99
C ALA A 291 -6.18 3.76 7.79
N GLN A 292 -6.61 4.25 6.62
CA GLN A 292 -5.74 4.30 5.44
C GLN A 292 -4.57 5.27 5.61
N TYR A 293 -4.80 6.43 6.21
CA TYR A 293 -3.75 7.43 6.45
C TYR A 293 -2.80 7.05 7.60
N THR A 294 -3.27 6.27 8.56
CA THR A 294 -2.48 5.78 9.68
C THR A 294 -1.58 4.59 9.28
N HIS A 295 -2.09 3.67 8.45
CA HIS A 295 -1.31 2.56 7.89
C HIS A 295 -0.40 2.99 6.72
N ASN A 296 -0.73 4.09 6.07
CA ASN A 296 0.03 4.62 4.95
C ASN A 296 -0.10 6.15 4.98
N PRO A 297 0.91 6.92 5.43
CA PRO A 297 0.77 8.37 5.60
C PRO A 297 0.67 9.17 4.28
N SER A 298 0.66 8.52 3.11
CA SER A 298 0.65 9.21 1.81
C SER A 298 -0.17 8.55 0.68
N PRO A 299 -1.34 7.91 0.89
CA PRO A 299 -2.19 7.55 -0.23
C PRO A 299 -2.58 8.85 -0.96
N PRO A 300 -2.47 8.90 -2.30
CA PRO A 300 -2.85 10.08 -3.05
C PRO A 300 -4.31 10.42 -2.73
N LYS A 301 -4.59 11.65 -2.27
CA LYS A 301 -5.95 12.09 -1.90
C LYS A 301 -6.99 11.68 -2.95
N SER A 302 -6.64 11.81 -4.23
CA SER A 302 -7.46 11.42 -5.38
C SER A 302 -7.83 9.94 -5.40
N LYS A 303 -6.91 9.03 -5.05
CA LYS A 303 -7.14 7.58 -5.03
C LYS A 303 -8.07 7.18 -3.91
N VAL A 304 -7.95 7.85 -2.77
CA VAL A 304 -8.84 7.63 -1.64
C VAL A 304 -10.24 8.16 -1.96
N ILE A 305 -10.34 9.35 -2.57
CA ILE A 305 -11.60 9.87 -3.11
C ILE A 305 -12.20 8.90 -4.12
N ASP A 306 -11.42 8.36 -5.07
CA ASP A 306 -11.91 7.40 -6.07
C ASP A 306 -12.50 6.13 -5.42
N ILE A 307 -11.85 5.59 -4.39
CA ILE A 307 -12.35 4.42 -3.64
C ILE A 307 -13.66 4.76 -2.90
N LEU A 308 -13.73 5.93 -2.28
CA LEU A 308 -14.94 6.39 -1.59
C LEU A 308 -16.08 6.63 -2.58
N MET A 309 -15.77 7.19 -3.74
CA MET A 309 -16.74 7.42 -4.81
C MET A 309 -17.23 6.11 -5.44
N GLN A 310 -16.47 5.00 -5.39
CA GLN A 310 -16.94 3.68 -5.85
C GLN A 310 -18.14 3.16 -5.03
N LYS A 311 -18.29 3.60 -3.78
CA LYS A 311 -19.44 3.24 -2.93
C LYS A 311 -20.71 4.04 -3.26
N HIS A 312 -20.60 5.11 -4.05
CA HIS A 312 -21.72 5.97 -4.40
C HIS A 312 -21.95 6.04 -5.92
N SER A 313 -23.10 5.58 -6.39
CA SER A 313 -23.53 5.68 -7.78
C SER A 313 -24.07 7.08 -8.13
N VAL A 314 -23.27 8.12 -7.89
CA VAL A 314 -23.62 9.53 -8.13
C VAL A 314 -22.87 10.12 -9.33
N ILE A 315 -23.58 10.92 -10.15
CA ILE A 315 -23.08 11.53 -11.39
C ILE A 315 -23.27 13.05 -11.39
N GLY A 316 -22.54 13.75 -12.26
CA GLY A 316 -22.73 15.20 -12.51
C GLY A 316 -22.30 16.10 -11.35
N THR A 317 -23.05 17.17 -11.09
CA THR A 317 -22.75 18.17 -10.04
C THR A 317 -22.77 17.58 -8.63
N LEU A 318 -23.54 16.52 -8.40
CA LEU A 318 -23.58 15.82 -7.13
C LEU A 318 -22.27 15.07 -6.88
N LYS A 319 -21.70 14.43 -7.92
CA LYS A 319 -20.40 13.78 -7.88
C LYS A 319 -19.30 14.75 -7.41
N LEU A 320 -19.22 15.92 -8.04
CA LEU A 320 -18.26 16.98 -7.69
C LEU A 320 -18.43 17.48 -6.25
N SER A 321 -19.66 17.50 -5.74
CA SER A 321 -19.96 17.92 -4.37
C SER A 321 -19.49 16.88 -3.34
N TYR A 322 -19.64 15.59 -3.65
CA TYR A 322 -19.11 14.50 -2.82
C TYR A 322 -17.58 14.43 -2.88
N GLU A 323 -16.97 14.61 -4.04
CA GLU A 323 -15.50 14.66 -4.18
C GLU A 323 -14.91 15.81 -3.34
N ALA A 324 -15.49 17.01 -3.42
CA ALA A 324 -15.07 18.17 -2.62
C ALA A 324 -15.34 17.99 -1.11
N LEU A 325 -16.34 17.18 -0.72
CA LEU A 325 -16.59 16.82 0.66
C LEU A 325 -15.53 15.83 1.16
N TYR A 326 -15.23 14.78 0.39
CA TYR A 326 -14.23 13.78 0.74
C TYR A 326 -12.82 14.35 0.79
N GLU A 327 -12.48 15.26 -0.11
CA GLU A 327 -11.21 16.00 -0.08
C GLU A 327 -11.02 16.74 1.26
N LYS A 328 -12.07 17.43 1.73
CA LYS A 328 -12.04 18.14 3.02
C LYS A 328 -11.95 17.20 4.23
N ILE A 329 -12.60 16.04 4.16
CA ILE A 329 -12.54 15.05 5.26
C ILE A 329 -11.15 14.43 5.31
N ILE A 330 -10.58 14.06 4.16
CA ILE A 330 -9.21 13.57 4.03
C ILE A 330 -8.22 14.58 4.62
N GLU A 331 -8.34 15.86 4.28
CA GLU A 331 -7.50 16.90 4.85
C GLU A 331 -7.62 17.00 6.37
N SER A 332 -8.85 16.85 6.89
CA SER A 332 -9.11 16.88 8.33
C SER A 332 -8.48 15.70 9.07
N VAL A 333 -8.55 14.52 8.44
CA VAL A 333 -7.98 13.26 8.93
C VAL A 333 -6.46 13.35 9.01
N VAL A 334 -5.82 13.76 7.91
CA VAL A 334 -4.37 13.93 7.80
C VAL A 334 -3.86 14.91 8.85
N THR A 335 -4.48 16.08 8.95
CA THR A 335 -4.11 17.11 9.94
C THR A 335 -4.22 16.58 11.37
N THR A 336 -5.28 15.81 11.66
CA THR A 336 -5.49 15.23 12.99
C THR A 336 -4.44 14.20 13.35
N TYR A 337 -4.10 13.32 12.40
CA TYR A 337 -3.03 12.35 12.57
C TYR A 337 -1.67 13.03 12.77
N GLU A 338 -1.32 14.00 11.93
CA GLU A 338 -0.06 14.75 12.02
C GLU A 338 0.11 15.49 13.35
N GLU A 339 -0.95 16.11 13.86
CA GLU A 339 -0.91 16.78 15.17
C GLU A 339 -0.82 15.77 16.32
N PHE A 340 -1.51 14.62 16.21
CA PHE A 340 -1.40 13.54 17.19
C PHE A 340 0.03 12.98 17.27
N THR A 341 0.72 12.87 16.14
CA THR A 341 2.13 12.43 16.10
C THR A 341 3.12 13.47 16.66
N GLN A 342 2.70 14.72 16.88
CA GLN A 342 3.53 15.82 17.40
C GLN A 342 3.38 16.05 18.92
N LEU A 343 2.56 15.26 19.62
CA LEU A 343 2.37 15.38 21.06
C LEU A 343 3.66 15.03 21.84
N ASP A 344 4.16 15.98 22.64
CA ASP A 344 5.15 15.73 23.69
C ASP A 344 4.42 15.28 24.95
N THR A 345 4.24 13.96 25.13
CA THR A 345 3.62 13.40 26.34
C THR A 345 4.67 13.20 27.44
N VAL A 346 4.62 14.03 28.48
CA VAL A 346 5.37 13.78 29.73
C VAL A 346 4.61 12.72 30.53
N GLY A 347 5.09 11.47 30.53
CA GLY A 347 4.67 10.46 31.52
C GLY A 347 4.01 9.17 31.02
N ALA A 348 3.71 9.04 29.73
CA ALA A 348 3.47 7.76 29.06
C ALA A 348 4.42 7.66 27.86
N SER A 349 4.94 6.47 27.52
CA SER A 349 5.74 6.35 26.29
C SER A 349 4.82 6.72 25.14
N ARG A 350 5.19 7.76 24.39
CA ARG A 350 4.51 8.27 23.18
C ARG A 350 3.97 7.15 22.27
N GLU A 351 4.71 6.04 22.19
CA GLU A 351 4.36 4.83 21.46
C GLU A 351 3.10 4.15 22.02
N SER A 352 2.90 4.08 23.34
CA SER A 352 1.75 3.40 23.97
C SER A 352 0.41 4.08 23.67
N LEU A 353 0.34 5.41 23.79
CA LEU A 353 -0.89 6.17 23.51
C LEU A 353 -1.20 6.19 22.00
N MET A 354 -0.15 6.18 21.17
CA MET A 354 -0.29 6.08 19.73
C MET A 354 -0.79 4.69 19.33
N ASP A 355 -0.19 3.62 19.87
CA ASP A 355 -0.61 2.25 19.61
C ASP A 355 -2.04 1.99 20.10
N GLU A 356 -2.43 2.52 21.26
CA GLU A 356 -3.81 2.46 21.77
C GLU A 356 -4.80 3.22 20.88
N TYR A 357 -4.43 4.41 20.41
CA TYR A 357 -5.24 5.20 19.49
C TYR A 357 -5.40 4.51 18.12
N MET A 358 -4.33 3.93 17.60
CA MET A 358 -4.30 3.22 16.32
C MET A 358 -5.11 1.92 16.39
N HIS A 359 -4.92 1.15 17.47
CA HIS A 359 -5.70 -0.04 17.76
C HIS A 359 -7.19 0.28 17.92
N MET A 360 -7.52 1.44 18.50
CA MET A 360 -8.89 1.93 18.59
C MET A 360 -9.49 2.22 17.20
N ILE A 361 -8.77 2.90 16.30
CA ILE A 361 -9.23 3.19 14.94
C ILE A 361 -9.44 1.90 14.13
N ASP A 362 -8.52 0.95 14.22
CA ASP A 362 -8.64 -0.36 13.57
C ASP A 362 -9.83 -1.15 14.11
N THR A 363 -10.04 -1.09 15.43
CA THR A 363 -11.20 -1.70 16.08
C THR A 363 -12.50 -1.06 15.59
N LEU A 364 -12.58 0.27 15.46
CA LEU A 364 -13.74 0.98 14.90
C LEU A 364 -14.03 0.60 13.44
N PHE A 365 -12.99 0.39 12.63
CA PHE A 365 -13.13 -0.08 11.25
C PHE A 365 -13.63 -1.53 11.19
N TYR A 366 -13.09 -2.41 12.03
CA TYR A 366 -13.54 -3.79 12.15
C TYR A 366 -15.00 -3.86 12.63
N LEU A 367 -15.38 -2.96 13.55
CA LEU A 367 -16.72 -2.85 14.10
C LEU A 367 -17.78 -2.52 13.06
N ALA A 368 -17.48 -1.63 12.12
CA ALA A 368 -18.38 -1.29 11.02
C ALA A 368 -18.76 -2.50 10.15
N ASN A 369 -17.96 -3.58 10.20
CA ASN A 369 -18.15 -4.78 9.38
C ASN A 369 -18.68 -6.00 10.16
N THR A 370 -18.92 -5.90 11.48
CA THR A 370 -19.34 -7.07 12.29
C THR A 370 -20.86 -7.23 12.39
N PRO A 371 -21.44 -8.40 12.02
CA PRO A 371 -22.89 -8.58 11.97
C PRO A 371 -23.55 -8.89 13.33
N LYS A 372 -22.79 -8.94 14.44
CA LYS A 372 -23.25 -9.38 15.76
C LYS A 372 -23.17 -8.24 16.80
N PRO A 373 -24.32 -7.71 17.26
CA PRO A 373 -24.40 -6.59 18.21
C PRO A 373 -23.56 -6.74 19.48
N PHE A 374 -23.50 -7.94 20.06
CA PHE A 374 -22.74 -8.20 21.28
C PHE A 374 -21.23 -8.01 21.09
N ASN A 375 -20.68 -8.51 19.98
CA ASN A 375 -19.28 -8.32 19.63
C ASN A 375 -19.02 -6.84 19.33
N THR A 376 -19.98 -6.16 18.71
CA THR A 376 -19.89 -4.72 18.44
C THR A 376 -19.77 -3.92 19.74
N VAL A 377 -20.60 -4.20 20.76
CA VAL A 377 -20.52 -3.45 22.01
C VAL A 377 -19.25 -3.77 22.81
N GLN A 378 -18.81 -5.04 22.86
CA GLN A 378 -17.58 -5.41 23.57
C GLN A 378 -16.35 -4.64 23.08
N GLN A 379 -16.28 -4.40 21.76
CA GLN A 379 -15.17 -3.68 21.14
C GLN A 379 -15.32 -2.15 21.30
N LEU A 380 -16.54 -1.62 21.42
CA LEU A 380 -16.77 -0.18 21.67
C LEU A 380 -16.28 0.28 23.06
N HIS A 381 -16.01 -0.63 24.00
CA HIS A 381 -15.42 -0.31 25.30
C HIS A 381 -14.02 0.29 25.20
N ILE A 382 -13.33 0.10 24.09
CA ILE A 382 -12.00 0.67 23.87
C ILE A 382 -12.03 2.20 23.78
N LEU A 383 -13.15 2.79 23.36
CA LEU A 383 -13.26 4.23 23.14
C LEU A 383 -13.30 5.02 24.45
N PRO A 384 -14.18 4.70 25.42
CA PRO A 384 -14.17 5.43 26.69
C PRO A 384 -12.89 5.18 27.48
N ALA A 385 -12.32 3.97 27.40
CA ALA A 385 -11.02 3.66 28.02
C ALA A 385 -9.95 4.65 27.56
N PHE A 386 -9.83 4.88 26.26
CA PHE A 386 -8.91 5.86 25.69
C PHE A 386 -9.16 7.29 26.23
N ILE A 387 -10.42 7.74 26.33
CA ILE A 387 -10.73 9.05 26.95
C ILE A 387 -10.32 9.07 28.42
N PHE A 388 -10.59 8.00 29.17
CA PHE A 388 -10.25 7.93 30.59
C PHE A 388 -8.74 7.95 30.81
N ASP A 389 -7.97 7.33 29.93
CA ASP A 389 -6.51 7.37 29.98
C ASP A 389 -6.00 8.79 29.72
N ILE A 390 -6.56 9.52 28.74
CA ILE A 390 -6.25 10.94 28.54
C ILE A 390 -6.62 11.77 29.79
N LEU A 391 -7.84 11.63 30.30
CA LEU A 391 -8.32 12.36 31.47
C LEU A 391 -7.47 12.08 32.72
N LYS A 392 -7.03 10.85 32.89
CA LYS A 392 -6.17 10.44 34.00
C LYS A 392 -4.74 10.97 33.85
N ILE A 393 -4.15 10.83 32.66
CA ILE A 393 -2.75 11.20 32.40
C ILE A 393 -2.60 12.72 32.38
N HIS A 394 -3.46 13.43 31.66
CA HIS A 394 -3.30 14.86 31.38
C HIS A 394 -4.05 15.76 32.36
N HIS A 395 -5.12 15.26 32.97
CA HIS A 395 -5.97 16.07 33.86
C HIS A 395 -6.08 15.52 35.28
N ASN A 396 -5.43 14.37 35.58
CA ASN A 396 -5.46 13.70 36.88
C ASN A 396 -6.89 13.43 37.39
N ILE A 397 -7.80 13.09 36.46
CA ILE A 397 -9.19 12.70 36.76
C ILE A 397 -9.28 11.19 36.66
N ASP A 398 -9.71 10.53 37.75
CA ASP A 398 -9.87 9.07 37.77
C ASP A 398 -11.32 8.69 37.45
N GLN A 399 -11.50 7.82 36.45
CA GLN A 399 -12.81 7.26 36.06
C GLN A 399 -13.56 6.57 37.21
N PHE A 400 -12.84 6.14 38.26
CA PHE A 400 -13.42 5.50 39.44
C PHE A 400 -13.76 6.48 40.58
N SER A 401 -13.58 7.79 40.37
CA SER A 401 -14.01 8.78 41.36
C SER A 401 -15.52 8.73 41.58
N GLN A 402 -15.95 8.80 42.85
CA GLN A 402 -17.38 8.84 43.20
C GLN A 402 -18.11 10.04 42.57
N ASP A 403 -17.36 11.11 42.28
CA ASP A 403 -17.86 12.34 41.69
C ASP A 403 -17.19 12.64 40.34
N PHE A 404 -16.95 11.62 39.49
CA PHE A 404 -16.24 11.75 38.20
C PHE A 404 -16.72 12.93 37.34
N ILE A 405 -18.04 13.11 37.19
CA ILE A 405 -18.58 14.23 36.40
C ILE A 405 -18.25 15.58 37.05
N LEU A 406 -18.32 15.68 38.37
CA LEU A 406 -17.95 16.91 39.10
C LEU A 406 -16.45 17.18 38.97
N GLU A 407 -15.61 16.16 38.93
CA GLU A 407 -14.17 16.30 38.65
C GLU A 407 -13.91 16.77 37.22
N CYS A 408 -14.61 16.21 36.24
CA CYS A 408 -14.60 16.74 34.87
C CYS A 408 -15.04 18.21 34.83
N SER A 409 -16.12 18.59 35.53
CA SER A 409 -16.61 19.98 35.58
C SER A 409 -15.68 20.96 36.31
N LYS A 410 -14.67 20.49 37.05
CA LYS A 410 -13.62 21.35 37.62
C LYS A 410 -12.57 21.75 36.59
N VAL A 411 -12.37 20.93 35.56
CA VAL A 411 -11.35 21.12 34.53
C VAL A 411 -11.95 21.62 33.22
N PHE A 412 -13.16 21.18 32.91
CA PHE A 412 -13.89 21.51 31.70
C PHE A 412 -15.18 22.25 32.02
N ASP A 413 -15.81 22.83 30.99
CA ASP A 413 -17.12 23.42 31.21
C ASP A 413 -18.20 22.34 31.43
N GLU A 414 -19.33 22.79 31.94
CA GLU A 414 -20.44 21.93 32.32
C GLU A 414 -21.02 21.17 31.12
N GLU A 415 -21.06 21.79 29.93
CA GLU A 415 -21.54 21.14 28.70
C GLU A 415 -20.63 19.96 28.33
N PHE A 416 -19.31 20.16 28.39
CA PHE A 416 -18.34 19.14 28.06
C PHE A 416 -18.27 17.98 29.05
N ALA A 417 -18.29 18.29 30.35
CA ALA A 417 -18.35 17.29 31.40
C ALA A 417 -19.63 16.43 31.27
N MET A 418 -20.75 17.06 30.86
CA MET A 418 -22.00 16.37 30.57
C MET A 418 -21.92 15.49 29.32
N ASP A 419 -21.20 15.90 28.28
CA ASP A 419 -20.98 15.08 27.08
C ASP A 419 -20.19 13.80 27.42
N ILE A 420 -19.15 13.89 28.25
CA ILE A 420 -18.41 12.72 28.76
C ILE A 420 -19.35 11.78 29.53
N GLY A 421 -20.22 12.33 30.38
CA GLY A 421 -21.24 11.53 31.07
C GLY A 421 -22.25 10.87 30.13
N GLN A 422 -22.68 11.58 29.08
CA GLN A 422 -23.58 11.03 28.07
C GLN A 422 -22.95 9.88 27.29
N LEU A 423 -21.66 9.94 26.99
CA LEU A 423 -20.94 8.85 26.33
C LEU A 423 -21.04 7.54 27.14
N MET A 424 -20.83 7.60 28.45
CA MET A 424 -20.92 6.43 29.33
C MET A 424 -22.34 5.86 29.39
N LEU A 425 -23.35 6.73 29.49
CA LEU A 425 -24.76 6.33 29.50
C LEU A 425 -25.19 5.67 28.17
N LEU A 426 -24.67 6.17 27.05
CA LEU A 426 -24.93 5.60 25.73
C LEU A 426 -24.31 4.20 25.58
N LEU A 427 -23.10 3.97 26.10
CA LEU A 427 -22.48 2.65 26.08
C LEU A 427 -23.27 1.63 26.92
N GLU A 428 -23.67 2.02 28.14
CA GLU A 428 -24.45 1.14 29.02
C GLU A 428 -25.81 0.78 28.40
N LYS A 429 -26.45 1.74 27.73
CA LYS A 429 -27.68 1.50 26.97
C LYS A 429 -27.44 0.52 25.82
N LEU A 430 -26.36 0.68 25.06
CA LEU A 430 -25.97 -0.21 23.98
C LEU A 430 -25.70 -1.63 24.46
N GLU A 431 -25.04 -1.82 25.61
CA GLU A 431 -24.86 -3.14 26.22
C GLU A 431 -26.18 -3.83 26.53
N LYS A 432 -27.11 -3.09 27.16
CA LYS A 432 -28.44 -3.62 27.52
C LYS A 432 -29.23 -4.02 26.28
N ASP A 433 -29.09 -3.27 25.19
CA ASP A 433 -29.77 -3.54 23.92
C ASP A 433 -29.10 -4.68 23.15
N ALA A 434 -27.76 -4.74 23.12
CA ALA A 434 -27.01 -5.83 22.48
C ALA A 434 -27.30 -7.20 23.10
N ARG A 435 -27.40 -7.28 24.44
CA ARG A 435 -27.76 -8.53 25.15
C ARG A 435 -29.13 -9.09 24.76
N LYS A 436 -30.05 -8.23 24.27
CA LYS A 436 -31.41 -8.61 23.86
C LYS A 436 -31.50 -8.97 22.38
N LEU A 437 -30.44 -8.78 21.59
CA LEU A 437 -30.47 -8.89 20.13
C LEU A 437 -29.62 -10.05 19.62
N LYS A 438 -30.24 -10.97 18.86
CA LYS A 438 -29.53 -12.06 18.17
C LYS A 438 -28.88 -11.65 16.84
N LYS A 439 -29.30 -10.51 16.25
CA LYS A 439 -28.81 -9.90 15.01
C LYS A 439 -28.99 -8.37 15.09
N SER A 440 -28.21 -7.60 14.33
CA SER A 440 -28.34 -6.14 14.25
C SER A 440 -29.75 -5.71 13.86
N LYS A 441 -30.22 -4.61 14.46
CA LYS A 441 -31.48 -3.93 14.14
C LYS A 441 -31.21 -2.44 13.94
N PRO A 442 -32.03 -1.72 13.14
CA PRO A 442 -31.84 -0.29 12.88
C PRO A 442 -31.69 0.58 14.14
N ASN A 443 -32.43 0.27 15.22
CA ASN A 443 -32.33 1.03 16.48
C ASN A 443 -31.00 0.83 17.21
N PHE A 444 -30.37 -0.34 17.05
CA PHE A 444 -29.06 -0.62 17.62
C PHE A 444 -27.97 0.12 16.85
N GLU A 445 -28.05 0.11 15.51
CA GLU A 445 -27.16 0.88 14.63
C GLU A 445 -27.24 2.39 14.92
N GLN A 446 -28.45 2.92 15.13
CA GLN A 446 -28.65 4.30 15.53
C GLN A 446 -28.04 4.62 16.90
N GLY A 447 -28.16 3.72 17.88
CA GLY A 447 -27.51 3.89 19.18
C GLY A 447 -25.96 3.86 19.09
N VAL A 448 -25.40 2.97 18.26
CA VAL A 448 -23.95 2.90 18.01
C VAL A 448 -23.47 4.19 17.36
N LYS A 449 -24.24 4.73 16.41
CA LYS A 449 -23.97 6.03 15.78
C LYS A 449 -23.99 7.18 16.79
N GLU A 450 -24.97 7.24 17.68
CA GLU A 450 -25.05 8.25 18.74
C GLU A 450 -23.83 8.17 19.67
N PHE A 451 -23.45 6.96 20.08
CA PHE A 451 -22.25 6.73 20.90
C PHE A 451 -20.96 7.21 20.22
N LEU A 452 -20.76 6.86 18.95
CA LEU A 452 -19.56 7.24 18.18
C LEU A 452 -19.49 8.75 17.90
N GLN A 453 -20.64 9.39 17.67
CA GLN A 453 -20.73 10.84 17.54
C GLN A 453 -20.31 11.55 18.81
N THR A 454 -20.85 11.12 19.95
CA THR A 454 -20.50 11.70 21.25
C THR A 454 -19.02 11.49 21.54
N PHE A 455 -18.46 10.31 21.23
CA PHE A 455 -17.05 10.01 21.39
C PHE A 455 -16.15 10.97 20.60
N ILE A 456 -16.42 11.13 19.29
CA ILE A 456 -15.64 12.04 18.43
C ILE A 456 -15.72 13.47 18.94
N MET A 457 -16.90 13.94 19.33
CA MET A 457 -17.06 15.30 19.86
C MET A 457 -16.21 15.50 21.13
N ILE A 458 -16.14 14.48 22.00
CA ILE A 458 -15.32 14.51 23.21
C ILE A 458 -13.84 14.62 22.87
N VAL A 459 -13.32 13.77 21.98
CA VAL A 459 -11.91 13.76 21.58
C VAL A 459 -11.51 15.09 20.91
N LEU A 460 -12.37 15.64 20.05
CA LEU A 460 -12.10 16.89 19.35
C LEU A 460 -12.07 18.11 20.27
N GLU A 461 -12.89 18.11 21.32
CA GLU A 461 -12.98 19.21 22.28
C GLU A 461 -11.93 19.12 23.39
N LEU A 462 -11.47 17.92 23.78
CA LEU A 462 -10.24 17.77 24.57
C LEU A 462 -9.07 18.44 23.86
N ARG A 463 -8.90 18.16 22.57
CA ARG A 463 -7.83 18.76 21.74
C ARG A 463 -7.94 20.27 21.57
N SER A 464 -9.17 20.81 21.39
CA SER A 464 -9.36 22.25 21.19
C SER A 464 -8.91 23.10 22.38
N ARG A 465 -8.72 22.48 23.56
CA ARG A 465 -8.34 23.12 24.81
C ARG A 465 -6.88 22.90 25.21
N GLU A 466 -6.17 21.97 24.55
CA GLU A 466 -4.73 21.74 24.72
C GLU A 466 -3.86 22.63 23.81
N LEU A 467 -4.47 23.21 22.75
CA LEU A 467 -3.90 24.24 21.86
C LEU A 467 -4.31 25.64 22.31
#